data_AF-A0A6L5E5Q4-F1
#
_entry.id   AF-A0A6L5E5Q4-F1
#
_cell.length_a   1.000
_cell.length_b   1.000
_cell.length_c   1.000
_cell.angle_alpha   90.00
_cell.angle_beta   90.00
_cell.angle_gamma   90.00
#
_symmetry.space_group_name_H-M   'P 1'
#
loop_
_entity.id
_entity.type
_entity.pdbx_description
1 polymer ?
#
loop_
_entity_poly.entity_id
_entity_poly.type
_entity_poly.pdbx_seq_one_letter_code
_entity_poly.pdbx_strand_id
1 'polypeptide(L)'
;MDKFDRSVQRDILMALYEAAPEGITRQISQSFEQRFGGQHSYIANLRYLEGHGLLTCRIDQYIGGGYEIAYDLMAITSKGIDFVRNDGGLGAILNVVNVRLHSDTINTLESIISSSGLATEEEKSAMISTLRKLPEDAIKHLNLKLLDMGLARLPDAFHAIQTALHGLL
;
A
#
# COMPACT_ATOMS: atom_id res chain seq x y z
N MET A 1 14.97 -2.45 29.90
CA MET A 1 13.84 -1.74 29.29
C MET A 1 14.25 -1.45 27.85
N ASP A 2 13.42 -1.81 26.87
CA ASP A 2 13.74 -1.54 25.46
C ASP A 2 13.72 -0.02 25.21
N LYS A 3 14.74 0.50 24.52
CA LYS A 3 14.82 1.93 24.20
C LYS A 3 13.68 2.36 23.27
N PHE A 4 13.19 1.46 22.41
CA PHE A 4 12.11 1.72 21.45
C PHE A 4 10.94 0.77 21.65
N ASP A 5 10.48 0.66 22.91
CA ASP A 5 9.35 -0.21 23.26
C ASP A 5 8.11 0.08 22.39
N ARG A 6 7.77 -0.90 21.54
CA ARG A 6 6.69 -0.79 20.57
C ARG A 6 5.31 -0.66 21.20
N SER A 7 5.13 -1.21 22.41
CA SER A 7 3.86 -1.09 23.13
C SER A 7 3.65 0.36 23.58
N VAL A 8 4.67 1.00 24.15
CA VAL A 8 4.61 2.39 24.59
C VAL A 8 4.44 3.34 23.40
N GLN A 9 5.13 3.07 22.29
CA GLN A 9 4.96 3.83 21.04
C GLN A 9 3.53 3.74 20.50
N ARG A 10 2.92 2.55 20.52
CA ARG A 10 1.52 2.37 20.12
C ARG A 10 0.57 3.14 21.03
N ASP A 11 0.83 3.13 22.34
CA ASP A 11 0.00 3.85 23.30
C ASP A 11 0.07 5.37 23.13
N ILE A 12 1.23 5.91 22.74
CA ILE A 12 1.34 7.34 22.37
C ILE A 12 0.44 7.65 21.17
N LEU A 13 0.53 6.84 20.12
CA LEU A 13 -0.30 7.04 18.93
C LEU A 13 -1.78 6.88 19.25
N MET A 14 -2.17 5.95 20.12
CA MET A 14 -3.55 5.81 20.59
C MET A 14 -4.02 7.04 21.37
N ALA A 15 -3.21 7.56 22.29
CA ALA A 15 -3.58 8.77 23.04
C ALA A 15 -3.77 9.97 22.12
N LEU A 16 -2.92 10.13 21.09
CA LEU A 16 -3.09 11.17 20.07
C LEU A 16 -4.29 10.92 19.16
N TYR A 17 -4.60 9.65 18.85
CA TYR A 17 -5.78 9.27 18.10
C TYR A 17 -7.07 9.64 18.84
N GLU A 18 -7.13 9.40 20.14
CA GLU A 18 -8.28 9.73 20.99
C GLU A 18 -8.41 11.24 21.24
N ALA A 19 -7.28 11.96 21.30
CA ALA A 19 -7.26 13.40 21.52
C ALA A 19 -7.47 14.23 20.25
N ALA A 20 -7.39 13.63 19.06
CA ALA A 20 -7.47 14.37 17.80
C ALA A 20 -8.80 15.13 17.63
N PRO A 21 -8.79 16.35 17.06
CA PRO A 21 -7.65 17.04 16.43
C PRO A 21 -6.70 17.74 17.42
N GLU A 22 -7.02 17.77 18.70
CA GLU A 22 -6.17 18.35 19.73
C GLU A 22 -4.94 17.46 20.05
N GLY A 23 -3.96 18.05 20.73
CA GLY A 23 -2.82 17.33 21.28
C GLY A 23 -3.09 16.73 22.66
N ILE A 24 -2.10 16.01 23.18
CA ILE A 24 -2.16 15.45 24.54
C ILE A 24 -1.76 16.47 25.60
N THR A 25 -2.25 16.27 26.83
CA THR A 25 -1.83 17.10 27.96
C THR A 25 -0.40 16.79 28.38
N ARG A 26 0.24 17.76 29.07
CA ARG A 26 1.56 17.59 29.69
C ARG A 26 1.61 16.37 30.61
N GLN A 27 0.54 16.12 31.38
CA GLN A 27 0.47 15.01 32.33
C GLN A 27 0.48 13.66 31.61
N ILE A 28 -0.29 13.52 30.52
CA ILE A 28 -0.28 12.31 29.68
C ILE A 28 1.11 12.12 29.07
N SER A 29 1.72 13.18 28.51
CA SER A 29 3.07 13.10 27.95
C SER A 29 4.12 12.68 28.99
N GLN A 30 4.05 13.18 30.22
CA GLN A 30 4.98 12.81 31.30
C GLN A 30 4.84 11.34 31.70
N SER A 31 3.63 10.77 31.62
CA SER A 31 3.42 9.35 31.89
C SER A 31 4.17 8.46 30.88
N PHE A 32 4.22 8.86 29.60
CA PHE A 32 4.99 8.14 28.58
C PHE A 32 6.50 8.33 28.78
N GLU A 33 6.94 9.52 29.16
CA GLU A 33 8.35 9.78 29.46
C GLU A 33 8.89 8.84 30.55
N GLN A 34 8.12 8.65 31.63
CA GLN A 34 8.46 7.73 32.70
C GLN A 34 8.55 6.28 32.23
N ARG A 35 7.63 5.86 31.35
CA ARG A 35 7.63 4.51 30.76
C ARG A 35 8.85 4.22 29.88
N PHE A 36 9.48 5.25 29.31
CA PHE A 36 10.75 5.13 28.58
C PHE A 36 12.00 5.31 29.45
N GLY A 37 11.84 5.53 30.75
CA GLY A 37 12.95 5.73 31.69
C GLY A 37 13.61 7.11 31.59
N GLY A 38 12.93 8.11 31.01
CA GLY A 38 13.34 9.52 31.05
C GLY A 38 13.31 10.26 29.70
N GLN A 39 13.48 11.59 29.78
CA GLN A 39 13.33 12.53 28.67
C GLN A 39 14.11 12.14 27.42
N HIS A 40 15.37 11.74 27.54
CA HIS A 40 16.20 11.45 26.37
C HIS A 40 15.65 10.28 25.52
N SER A 41 15.24 9.19 26.17
CA SER A 41 14.63 8.05 25.47
C SER A 41 13.26 8.43 24.89
N TYR A 42 12.47 9.21 25.62
CA TYR A 42 11.18 9.68 25.13
C TYR A 42 11.29 10.53 23.86
N ILE A 43 12.19 11.52 23.86
CA ILE A 43 12.47 12.38 22.69
C ILE A 43 12.94 11.54 21.51
N ALA A 44 13.82 10.55 21.73
CA ALA A 44 14.26 9.64 20.67
C ALA A 44 13.08 8.87 20.04
N ASN A 45 12.10 8.44 20.85
CA ASN A 45 10.90 7.78 20.36
C ASN A 45 9.97 8.73 19.59
N LEU A 46 9.75 9.96 20.08
CA LEU A 46 8.97 10.96 19.36
C LEU A 46 9.58 11.27 17.99
N ARG A 47 10.90 11.50 17.93
CA ARG A 47 11.61 11.72 16.66
C ARG A 47 11.58 10.50 15.75
N TYR A 48 11.62 9.29 16.30
CA TYR A 48 11.49 8.06 15.52
C TYR A 48 10.10 7.94 14.88
N LEU A 49 9.03 8.18 15.66
CA LEU A 49 7.65 8.14 15.16
C LEU A 49 7.38 9.25 14.13
N GLU A 50 7.93 10.45 14.37
CA GLU A 50 7.89 11.57 13.43
C GLU A 50 8.66 11.26 12.13
N GLY A 51 9.84 10.66 12.22
CA GLY A 51 10.63 10.24 11.05
C GLY A 51 9.93 9.19 10.19
N HIS A 52 9.05 8.37 10.78
CA HIS A 52 8.16 7.48 10.04
C HIS A 52 6.85 8.14 9.59
N GLY A 53 6.65 9.40 9.94
CA GLY A 53 5.46 10.19 9.61
C GLY A 53 4.21 9.70 10.32
N LEU A 54 4.31 9.07 11.49
CA LEU A 54 3.17 8.58 12.28
C LEU A 54 2.57 9.66 13.19
N LEU A 55 3.38 10.64 13.57
CA LEU A 55 2.96 11.83 14.31
C LEU A 55 3.78 13.04 13.83
N THR A 56 3.35 14.23 14.24
CA THR A 56 4.15 15.46 14.15
C THR A 56 4.32 16.04 15.55
N CYS A 57 5.49 16.56 15.88
CA CYS A 57 5.69 17.26 17.14
C CYS A 57 6.73 18.39 17.02
N ARG A 58 6.49 19.50 17.73
CA ARG A 58 7.53 20.53 17.88
C ARG A 58 8.33 20.25 19.15
N ILE A 59 9.62 19.99 18.95
CA ILE A 59 10.59 19.82 20.04
C ILE A 59 11.73 20.82 19.81
N ASP A 60 11.90 21.72 20.76
CA ASP A 60 12.96 22.72 20.79
C ASP A 60 14.08 22.27 21.75
N GLN A 61 15.33 22.53 21.37
CA GLN A 61 16.51 22.17 22.17
C GLN A 61 17.22 23.43 22.65
N TYR A 62 17.46 23.53 23.96
CA TYR A 62 18.13 24.69 24.53
C TYR A 62 19.65 24.61 24.43
N ILE A 63 20.29 25.79 24.28
CA ILE A 63 21.74 25.95 24.35
C ILE A 63 22.15 25.77 25.83
N GLY A 64 22.62 24.57 26.17
CA GLY A 64 22.88 24.14 27.55
C GLY A 64 22.37 22.73 27.87
N GLY A 65 21.57 22.15 26.97
CA GLY A 65 20.98 20.83 27.13
C GLY A 65 19.51 20.92 27.56
N GLY A 66 18.79 19.81 27.41
CA GLY A 66 17.35 19.73 27.68
C GLY A 66 16.49 20.01 26.44
N TYR A 67 15.24 19.57 26.53
CA TYR A 67 14.25 19.66 25.46
C TYR A 67 12.95 20.28 25.99
N GLU A 68 12.34 21.12 25.17
CA GLU A 68 10.97 21.60 25.34
C GLU A 68 10.08 20.96 24.28
N ILE A 69 8.91 20.47 24.68
CA ILE A 69 7.94 19.81 23.79
C ILE A 69 6.66 20.63 23.81
N ALA A 70 6.18 21.04 22.63
CA ALA A 70 4.87 21.65 22.48
C ALA A 70 3.79 20.57 22.40
N TYR A 71 3.30 20.15 23.57
CA TYR A 71 2.37 19.01 23.70
C TYR A 71 1.02 19.24 22.99
N ASP A 72 0.55 20.48 23.00
CA ASP A 72 -0.67 20.95 22.35
C ASP A 72 -0.59 20.92 20.82
N LEU A 73 0.63 20.93 20.26
CA LEU A 73 0.90 20.85 18.83
C LEU A 73 1.37 19.46 18.40
N MET A 74 1.40 18.50 19.33
CA MET A 74 1.63 17.10 18.98
C MET A 74 0.35 16.53 18.36
N ALA A 75 0.45 16.00 17.15
CA ALA A 75 -0.70 15.48 16.43
C ALA A 75 -0.39 14.14 15.77
N ILE A 76 -1.38 13.25 15.70
CA ILE A 76 -1.30 12.04 14.89
C ILE A 76 -1.49 12.39 13.41
N THR A 77 -0.74 11.75 12.51
CA THR A 77 -0.94 11.92 11.07
C THR A 77 -1.96 10.92 10.53
N SER A 78 -2.40 11.08 9.28
CA SER A 78 -3.19 10.05 8.58
C SER A 78 -2.51 8.68 8.57
N LYS A 79 -1.17 8.66 8.44
CA LYS A 79 -0.40 7.41 8.47
C LYS A 79 -0.33 6.81 9.88
N GLY A 80 -0.29 7.65 10.92
CA GLY A 80 -0.43 7.21 12.31
C GLY A 80 -1.80 6.61 12.59
N ILE A 81 -2.86 7.24 12.08
CA ILE A 81 -4.24 6.73 12.16
C ILE A 81 -4.35 5.35 11.48
N ASP A 82 -3.84 5.24 10.26
CA ASP A 82 -3.83 3.97 9.51
C ASP A 82 -3.04 2.87 10.25
N PHE A 83 -1.90 3.24 10.86
CA PHE A 83 -1.10 2.33 11.68
C PHE A 83 -1.86 1.84 12.93
N VAL A 84 -2.57 2.74 13.60
CA VAL A 84 -3.36 2.45 14.79
C VAL A 84 -4.52 1.50 14.47
N ARG A 85 -5.26 1.78 13.40
CA ARG A 85 -6.40 1.00 12.92
C ARG A 85 -6.01 -0.39 12.45
N ASN A 86 -4.77 -0.55 11.97
CA ASN A 86 -4.22 -1.84 11.53
C ASN A 86 -5.09 -2.52 10.45
N ASP A 87 -5.82 -1.73 9.66
CA ASP A 87 -6.71 -2.17 8.57
C ASP A 87 -6.09 -1.94 7.18
N GLY A 88 -4.79 -1.60 7.12
CA GLY A 88 -4.09 -1.23 5.89
C GLY A 88 -4.33 0.22 5.44
N GLY A 89 -5.21 0.95 6.13
CA GLY A 89 -5.48 2.35 5.88
C GLY A 89 -6.18 2.64 4.55
N LEU A 90 -6.45 3.93 4.31
CA LEU A 90 -7.04 4.38 3.04
C LEU A 90 -6.12 4.12 1.83
N GLY A 91 -4.80 4.02 2.05
CA GLY A 91 -3.82 3.69 1.01
C GLY A 91 -4.00 2.29 0.41
N ALA A 92 -4.39 1.29 1.22
CA ALA A 92 -4.67 -0.07 0.73
C ALA A 92 -5.93 -0.13 -0.12
N ILE A 93 -6.91 0.74 0.16
CA ILE A 93 -8.18 0.80 -0.55
C ILE A 93 -8.04 1.57 -1.87
N LEU A 94 -7.23 2.63 -1.92
CA LEU A 94 -7.32 3.62 -2.98
C LEU A 94 -6.39 3.43 -4.20
N ASN A 95 -5.22 2.76 -4.12
CA ASN A 95 -4.22 2.92 -5.20
C ASN A 95 -3.47 1.68 -5.70
N VAL A 96 -3.33 0.59 -4.94
CA VAL A 96 -2.34 -0.46 -5.29
C VAL A 96 -2.91 -1.61 -6.10
N VAL A 97 -4.19 -1.97 -5.89
CA VAL A 97 -4.79 -3.13 -6.55
C VAL A 97 -5.16 -2.82 -7.99
N ASN A 98 -5.77 -1.66 -8.27
CA ASN A 98 -6.17 -1.32 -9.64
C ASN A 98 -4.95 -1.11 -10.55
N VAL A 99 -3.99 -0.25 -10.21
CA VAL A 99 -2.90 0.09 -11.15
C VAL A 99 -2.04 -1.11 -11.54
N ARG A 100 -1.70 -2.01 -10.60
CA ARG A 100 -0.91 -3.22 -10.88
C ARG A 100 -1.64 -4.25 -11.73
N LEU A 101 -2.92 -4.51 -11.44
CA LEU A 101 -3.69 -5.48 -12.22
C LEU A 101 -3.80 -5.05 -13.70
N HIS A 102 -3.91 -3.75 -13.97
CA HIS A 102 -3.95 -3.26 -15.36
C HIS A 102 -2.61 -3.40 -16.08
N SER A 103 -1.48 -3.05 -15.44
CA SER A 103 -0.16 -3.19 -16.08
C SER A 103 0.16 -4.65 -16.42
N ASP A 104 -0.14 -5.57 -15.51
CA ASP A 104 0.15 -7.00 -15.70
C ASP A 104 -0.77 -7.61 -16.78
N THR A 105 -2.03 -7.19 -16.82
CA THR A 105 -2.99 -7.61 -17.86
C THR A 105 -2.54 -7.13 -19.26
N ILE A 106 -2.10 -5.88 -19.40
CA ILE A 106 -1.61 -5.36 -20.68
C ILE A 106 -0.39 -6.17 -21.15
N ASN A 107 0.61 -6.36 -20.29
CA ASN A 107 1.81 -7.13 -20.62
C ASN A 107 1.48 -8.56 -21.07
N THR A 108 0.52 -9.21 -20.40
CA THR A 108 0.06 -10.56 -20.75
C THR A 108 -0.58 -10.58 -22.13
N LEU A 109 -1.48 -9.63 -22.42
CA LEU A 109 -2.13 -9.53 -23.73
C LEU A 109 -1.13 -9.20 -24.84
N GLU A 110 -0.14 -8.34 -24.59
CA GLU A 110 0.93 -8.05 -25.55
C GLU A 110 1.75 -9.29 -25.90
N SER A 111 2.07 -10.13 -24.90
CA SER A 111 2.77 -11.39 -25.12
C SER A 111 1.95 -12.34 -25.99
N ILE A 112 0.65 -12.47 -25.71
CA ILE A 112 -0.28 -13.29 -26.52
C ILE A 112 -0.32 -12.78 -27.97
N ILE A 113 -0.50 -11.48 -28.17
CA ILE A 113 -0.55 -10.86 -29.51
C ILE A 113 0.76 -11.10 -30.27
N SER A 114 1.90 -10.89 -29.61
CA SER A 114 3.23 -11.05 -30.22
C SER A 114 3.50 -12.50 -30.62
N SER A 115 3.04 -13.44 -29.80
CA SER A 115 3.19 -14.88 -30.05
C SER A 115 2.27 -15.44 -31.14
N SER A 116 1.29 -14.67 -31.61
CA SER A 116 0.33 -15.13 -32.63
C SER A 116 1.02 -15.39 -33.97
N GLY A 117 0.93 -16.64 -34.45
CA GLY A 117 1.40 -17.01 -35.80
C GLY A 117 0.42 -16.67 -36.93
N LEU A 118 -0.74 -16.09 -36.61
CA LEU A 118 -1.86 -15.87 -37.55
C LEU A 118 -1.94 -14.44 -38.10
N ALA A 119 -1.11 -13.52 -37.61
CA ALA A 119 -1.14 -12.09 -37.96
C ALA A 119 0.23 -11.63 -38.47
N THR A 120 0.25 -10.61 -39.33
CA THR A 120 1.51 -9.98 -39.78
C THR A 120 2.14 -9.13 -38.67
N GLU A 121 3.42 -8.80 -38.79
CA GLU A 121 4.10 -7.94 -37.80
C GLU A 121 3.50 -6.54 -37.72
N GLU A 122 2.99 -6.01 -38.84
CA GLU A 122 2.27 -4.74 -38.89
C GLU A 122 0.94 -4.81 -38.11
N GLU A 123 0.19 -5.90 -38.27
CA GLU A 123 -1.08 -6.11 -37.54
C GLU A 123 -0.86 -6.26 -36.04
N LYS A 124 0.17 -7.02 -35.64
CA LYS A 124 0.57 -7.16 -34.23
C LYS A 124 0.96 -5.82 -33.62
N SER A 125 1.80 -5.06 -34.31
CA SER A 125 2.23 -3.73 -33.87
C SER A 125 1.05 -2.76 -33.73
N ALA A 126 0.14 -2.75 -34.70
CA ALA A 126 -1.08 -1.94 -34.65
C ALA A 126 -1.98 -2.33 -33.47
N MET A 127 -2.17 -3.63 -33.21
CA MET A 127 -2.95 -4.13 -32.07
C MET A 127 -2.33 -3.76 -30.71
N ILE A 128 -1.03 -3.96 -30.54
CA ILE A 128 -0.31 -3.57 -29.31
C ILE A 128 -0.42 -2.06 -29.08
N SER A 129 -0.24 -1.26 -30.15
CA SER A 129 -0.37 0.20 -30.05
C SER A 129 -1.78 0.64 -29.65
N THR A 130 -2.80 -0.10 -30.08
CA THR A 130 -4.21 0.16 -29.74
C THR A 130 -4.48 -0.23 -28.29
N LEU A 131 -4.02 -1.41 -27.86
CA LEU A 131 -4.15 -1.91 -26.50
C LEU A 131 -3.57 -0.93 -25.46
N ARG A 132 -2.38 -0.38 -25.72
CA ARG A 132 -1.71 0.62 -24.84
C ARG A 132 -2.44 1.96 -24.75
N LYS A 133 -3.30 2.28 -25.73
CA LYS A 133 -4.07 3.53 -25.78
C LYS A 133 -5.46 3.38 -25.17
N LEU A 134 -5.88 2.17 -24.81
CA LEU A 134 -7.20 1.95 -24.23
C LEU A 134 -7.30 2.57 -22.82
N PRO A 135 -8.43 3.20 -22.49
CA PRO A 135 -8.70 3.62 -21.12
C PRO A 135 -8.88 2.39 -20.21
N GLU A 136 -8.67 2.59 -18.91
CA GLU A 136 -8.71 1.53 -17.90
C GLU A 136 -10.01 0.70 -17.96
N ASP A 137 -11.15 1.36 -18.07
CA ASP A 137 -12.45 0.68 -18.13
C ASP A 137 -12.61 -0.19 -19.38
N ALA A 138 -12.02 0.22 -20.51
CA ALA A 138 -12.03 -0.59 -21.72
C ALA A 138 -11.15 -1.84 -21.58
N ILE A 139 -10.04 -1.76 -20.83
CA ILE A 139 -9.17 -2.91 -20.54
C ILE A 139 -9.90 -3.91 -19.65
N LYS A 140 -10.64 -3.44 -18.62
CA LYS A 140 -11.48 -4.31 -17.77
C LYS A 140 -12.52 -5.05 -18.60
N HIS A 141 -13.26 -4.33 -19.45
CA HIS A 141 -14.26 -4.93 -20.33
C HIS A 141 -13.66 -5.91 -21.34
N LEU A 142 -12.51 -5.59 -21.92
CA LEU A 142 -11.80 -6.48 -22.82
C LEU A 142 -11.39 -7.77 -22.10
N ASN A 143 -10.85 -7.68 -20.89
CA ASN A 143 -10.40 -8.83 -20.12
C ASN A 143 -11.56 -9.79 -19.78
N LEU A 144 -12.70 -9.26 -19.32
CA LEU A 144 -13.91 -10.06 -19.07
C LEU A 144 -14.40 -10.77 -20.34
N LYS A 145 -14.44 -10.04 -21.47
CA LYS A 145 -14.87 -10.61 -22.75
C LYS A 145 -13.93 -11.73 -23.24
N LEU A 146 -12.62 -11.55 -23.07
CA LEU A 146 -11.63 -12.58 -23.40
C LEU A 146 -11.77 -13.81 -22.51
N LEU A 147 -12.05 -13.63 -21.22
CA LEU A 147 -12.33 -14.73 -20.29
C LEU A 147 -13.56 -15.52 -20.73
N ASP A 148 -14.67 -14.84 -21.02
CA ASP A 148 -15.90 -15.47 -21.50
C ASP A 148 -15.67 -16.28 -22.79
N MET A 149 -14.95 -15.70 -23.75
CA MET A 149 -14.62 -16.38 -25.01
C MET A 149 -13.67 -17.56 -24.79
N GLY A 150 -12.72 -17.46 -23.87
CA GLY A 150 -11.82 -18.56 -23.50
C GLY A 150 -12.57 -19.71 -22.83
N LEU A 151 -13.42 -19.39 -21.85
CA LEU A 151 -14.28 -20.36 -21.16
C LEU A 151 -15.23 -21.07 -22.14
N ALA A 152 -15.80 -20.34 -23.10
CA ALA A 152 -16.66 -20.90 -24.14
C ALA A 152 -15.94 -21.90 -25.05
N ARG A 153 -14.61 -21.79 -25.20
CA ARG A 153 -13.78 -22.73 -25.98
C ARG A 153 -13.15 -23.85 -25.13
N LEU A 154 -13.37 -23.89 -23.82
CA LEU A 154 -12.86 -24.98 -22.97
C LEU A 154 -13.37 -26.37 -23.34
N PRO A 155 -14.65 -26.57 -23.73
CA PRO A 155 -15.11 -27.87 -24.22
C PRO A 155 -14.34 -28.33 -25.47
N ASP A 156 -14.03 -27.39 -26.36
CA ASP A 156 -13.24 -27.65 -27.57
C ASP A 156 -11.77 -27.95 -27.21
N ALA A 157 -11.22 -27.27 -26.19
CA ALA A 157 -9.87 -27.51 -25.69
C ALA A 157 -9.74 -28.89 -25.03
N PHE A 158 -10.73 -29.33 -24.24
CA PHE A 158 -10.77 -30.68 -23.68
C PHE A 158 -10.77 -31.72 -24.80
N HIS A 159 -11.60 -31.53 -25.84
CA HIS A 159 -11.66 -32.44 -26.97
C HIS A 159 -10.34 -32.47 -27.77
N ALA A 160 -9.74 -31.31 -28.03
CA ALA A 160 -8.45 -31.23 -28.72
C ALA A 160 -7.31 -31.91 -27.94
N ILE A 161 -7.27 -31.74 -26.60
CA ILE A 161 -6.31 -32.42 -25.72
C ILE A 161 -6.56 -33.93 -25.75
N GLN A 162 -7.81 -34.37 -25.67
CA GLN A 162 -8.17 -35.79 -25.72
C GLN A 162 -7.76 -36.44 -27.05
N THR A 163 -7.97 -35.76 -28.18
CA THR A 163 -7.56 -36.24 -29.51
C THR A 163 -6.04 -36.29 -29.66
N ALA A 164 -5.32 -35.26 -29.19
CA ALA A 164 -3.86 -35.24 -29.23
C ALA A 164 -3.24 -36.36 -28.39
N LEU A 165 -3.82 -36.66 -27.22
CA LEU A 165 -3.36 -37.76 -26.36
C LEU A 165 -3.66 -39.14 -26.94
N HIS A 166 -4.79 -39.32 -27.63
CA HIS A 166 -5.09 -40.59 -28.32
C HIS A 166 -4.24 -40.83 -29.56
N GLY A 167 -3.80 -39.79 -30.27
CA GLY A 167 -2.91 -39.93 -31.42
C GLY A 167 -1.44 -40.23 -31.06
N LEU A 168 -1.09 -40.18 -29.77
CA LEU A 168 0.24 -40.45 -29.23
C LEU A 168 0.37 -41.86 -28.62
N LEU A 169 -0.74 -42.61 -28.52
CA LEU A 169 -0.82 -44.00 -28.05
C LEU A 169 -1.06 -44.95 -29.23
#